data_AF-A0A645G9P9-F1
#
_entry.id   AF-A0A645G9P9-F1
#
_cell.length_a   1.000
_cell.length_b   1.000
_cell.length_c   1.000
_cell.angle_alpha   90.00
_cell.angle_beta   90.00
_cell.angle_gamma   90.00
#
_symmetry.space_group_name_H-M   'P 1'
#
loop_
_entity.id
_entity.type
_entity.pdbx_description
1 polymer ?
#
loop_
_entity_poly.entity_id
_entity_poly.type
_entity_poly.pdbx_seq_one_letter_code
_entity_poly.pdbx_strand_id
1 'polypeptide(L)' 'MKLGDIFVFSMDLILFTYFTEIALNTTSMTVRIVACFAMTAEIFFMRQHLKIMKLSAQKRED' A
#
# COMPACT_ATOMS: atom_id res chain seq x y z
N MET A 1 8.31 10.49 13.06
CA MET A 1 8.15 9.37 12.10
C MET A 1 9.47 8.64 12.04
N LYS A 2 9.50 7.32 12.20
CA LYS A 2 10.74 6.55 11.99
C LYS A 2 10.97 6.51 10.48
N LEU A 3 12.20 6.78 10.03
CA LEU A 3 12.57 6.82 8.61
C LEU A 3 12.12 5.56 7.84
N GLY A 4 12.07 4.42 8.54
CA GLY A 4 11.59 3.14 8.00
C GLY A 4 10.12 3.12 7.57
N ASP A 5 9.22 3.86 8.24
CA ASP A 5 7.81 3.93 7.84
C ASP A 5 7.63 4.61 6.47
N ILE A 6 8.42 5.65 6.20
CA ILE A 6 8.40 6.38 4.92
C ILE A 6 8.95 5.51 3.79
N PHE A 7 9.97 4.70 4.10
CA PHE A 7 10.57 3.78 3.14
C PHE A 7 9.60 2.67 2.72
N VAL A 8 8.92 2.04 3.69
CA VAL A 8 7.91 1.02 3.40
C VAL A 8 6.76 1.60 2.58
N PHE A 9 6.25 2.76 2.99
CA PHE A 9 5.18 3.44 2.24
C PHE A 9 5.57 3.74 0.78
N SER A 10 6.83 4.12 0.53
CA SER A 10 7.33 4.39 -0.81
C SER A 10 7.48 3.11 -1.64
N MET A 11 7.92 2.01 -1.02
CA MET A 11 7.98 0.69 -1.67
C MET A 11 6.58 0.19 -2.06
N ASP A 12 5.61 0.30 -1.15
CA ASP A 12 4.21 -0.09 -1.40
C ASP A 12 3.61 0.73 -2.56
N LEU A 13 3.95 2.02 -2.66
CA LEU A 13 3.48 2.89 -3.76
C LEU A 13 4.06 2.47 -5.12
N ILE A 14 5.33 2.06 -5.16
CA ILE A 14 5.97 1.50 -6.37
C ILE A 14 5.32 0.16 -6.75
N LEU A 15 5.13 -0.74 -5.78
CA LEU A 15 4.49 -2.03 -6.01
C LEU A 15 3.06 -1.86 -6.54
N PHE A 16 2.30 -0.95 -5.94
CA PHE A 16 0.95 -0.62 -6.36
C PHE A 16 0.91 -0.14 -7.82
N THR A 17 1.83 0.76 -8.20
CA THR A 17 1.91 1.28 -9.57
C THR A 17 2.29 0.18 -10.55
N TYR A 18 3.24 -0.69 -10.20
CA TYR A 18 3.66 -1.83 -11.03
C TYR A 18 2.52 -2.82 -11.27
N PHE A 19 1.78 -3.20 -10.21
CA PHE A 19 0.62 -4.07 -10.35
C PHE A 19 -0.52 -3.41 -11.12
N THR A 20 -0.68 -2.08 -11.01
CA THR A 20 -1.66 -1.32 -11.80
C THR A 20 -1.33 -1.38 -13.29
N GLU A 21 -0.07 -1.13 -13.67
CA GLU A 21 0.36 -1.23 -15.07
C GLU A 21 0.20 -2.64 -15.62
N ILE A 22 0.58 -3.67 -14.84
CA ILE A 22 0.37 -5.06 -15.22
C ILE A 22 -1.11 -5.39 -15.40
N ALA A 23 -1.97 -4.94 -14.48
CA ALA A 23 -3.40 -5.18 -14.57
C ALA A 23 -4.05 -4.48 -15.78
N LEU A 24 -3.54 -3.32 -16.19
CA LEU A 24 -4.02 -2.59 -17.36
C LEU A 24 -3.48 -3.15 -18.68
N ASN A 25 -2.24 -3.64 -18.69
CA ASN A 25 -1.57 -4.13 -19.89
C ASN A 25 -1.80 -5.62 -20.17
N THR A 26 -2.18 -6.40 -19.16
CA THR A 26 -2.43 -7.85 -19.34
C THR A 26 -3.84 -8.13 -19.87
N THR A 27 -3.93 -8.97 -20.90
CA THR A 27 -5.20 -9.46 -21.43
C THR A 27 -5.76 -10.64 -20.60
N SER A 28 -4.92 -11.27 -19.78
CA SER A 28 -5.32 -12.44 -19.00
C SER A 28 -6.14 -12.06 -17.78
N MET A 29 -7.40 -12.52 -17.74
CA MET A 29 -8.34 -12.22 -16.67
C MET A 29 -7.83 -12.68 -15.29
N THR A 30 -7.11 -13.81 -15.24
CA THR A 30 -6.51 -14.33 -13.99
C THR A 30 -5.46 -13.38 -13.43
N VAL A 31 -4.59 -12.83 -14.27
CA VAL A 31 -3.54 -11.89 -13.84
C VAL A 31 -4.17 -10.59 -13.34
N ARG A 32 -5.25 -10.12 -13.99
CA ARG A 32 -6.02 -8.96 -13.50
C ARG A 32 -6.63 -9.18 -12.12
N ILE A 33 -7.20 -10.36 -11.86
CA ILE A 33 -7.80 -10.69 -10.56
C ILE A 33 -6.72 -10.74 -9.47
N VAL A 34 -5.60 -11.41 -9.73
CA VAL A 34 -4.48 -11.50 -8.78
C VAL A 34 -3.88 -10.12 -8.51
N ALA A 35 -3.67 -9.31 -9.54
CA ALA A 35 -3.16 -7.95 -9.38
C ALA A 35 -4.14 -7.05 -8.61
N CYS A 36 -5.45 -7.19 -8.83
CA CYS A 36 -6.47 -6.47 -8.06
C CYS A 36 -6.48 -6.89 -6.58
N PHE A 37 -6.28 -8.19 -6.30
CA PHE A 37 -6.17 -8.68 -4.93
C PHE A 37 -4.91 -8.17 -4.23
N ALA A 38 -3.77 -8.18 -4.92
CA ALA A 38 -2.51 -7.61 -4.43
C ALA A 38 -2.67 -6.11 -4.12
N MET A 39 -3.22 -5.33 -5.06
CA MET A 39 -3.51 -3.90 -4.84
C MET A 39 -4.44 -3.65 -3.63
N THR A 40 -5.43 -4.52 -3.43
CA THR A 40 -6.36 -4.40 -2.28
C THR A 40 -5.63 -4.67 -0.95
N ALA A 41 -4.71 -5.63 -0.92
CA ALA A 41 -3.88 -5.91 0.25
C ALA A 41 -2.95 -4.74 0.58
N GLU A 42 -2.30 -4.16 -0.44
CA GLU A 42 -1.44 -2.97 -0.29
C GLU A 42 -2.20 -1.78 0.32
N ILE A 43 -3.41 -1.48 -0.19
CA ILE A 43 -4.27 -0.41 0.36
C ILE A 43 -4.67 -0.70 1.82
N PHE A 44 -4.91 -1.96 2.15
CA PHE A 44 -5.25 -2.35 3.52
C PHE A 44 -4.06 -2.12 4.47
N PHE A 45 -2.85 -2.51 4.07
CA PHE A 45 -1.63 -2.24 4.83
C PHE A 45 -1.38 -0.74 5.00
N MET A 46 -1.50 0.05 3.94
CA MET A 46 -1.38 1.51 4.03
C MET A 46 -2.40 2.13 4.99
N ARG A 47 -3.66 1.69 4.96
CA ARG A 47 -4.70 2.14 5.90
C ARG A 47 -4.37 1.78 7.35
N GLN A 48 -3.86 0.58 7.58
CA GLN A 48 -3.50 0.11 8.91
C GLN A 48 -2.28 0.88 9.45
N HIS A 49 -1.28 1.12 8.61
CA HIS A 49 -0.12 1.97 8.93
C HIS A 49 -0.54 3.40 9.26
N LEU A 50 -1.42 4.02 8.45
CA LEU A 50 -1.94 5.36 8.72
C LEU A 50 -2.71 5.44 10.05
N LYS A 51 -3.47 4.40 10.42
CA LYS A 51 -4.14 4.32 11.73
C LYS A 51 -3.14 4.28 12.89
N ILE A 52 -2.11 3.45 12.79
CA ILE A 52 -1.05 3.33 13.81
C ILE A 52 -0.27 4.64 13.93
N MET A 53 -0.01 5.30 12.80
CA MET A 53 0.66 6.59 12.76
C MET A 53 -0.18 7.70 13.39
N LYS A 54 -1.50 7.73 13.12
CA LYS A 54 -2.44 8.67 13.79
C LYS A 54 -2.49 8.47 15.30
N LEU A 55 -2.60 7.22 15.77
CA LEU A 55 -2.57 6.90 17.21
C LEU A 55 -1.24 7.31 17.86
N SER A 56 -0.13 7.13 17.15
CA SER A 56 1.20 7.54 17.63
C SER A 56 1.42 9.06 17.62
N ALA A 57 0.75 9.78 16.73
CA ALA A 57 0.75 11.23 16.69
C ALA A 57 -0.10 11.83 17.81
N GLN A 58 -1.29 11.27 18.07
CA GLN A 58 -2.18 11.70 19.15
C GLN A 58 -1.54 11.53 20.54
N LYS A 59 -0.71 10.50 20.75
CA LYS A 59 0.01 10.28 22.01
C LYS A 59 1.16 11.28 22.27
N ARG A 60 1.55 12.12 21.31
CA ARG A 60 2.59 13.15 21.52
C ARG A 60 2.05 14.50 22.00
N GLU A 61 0.72 14.66 22.06
CA GLU A 61 0.08 15.90 22.51
C GLU A 61 -0.47 15.82 23.94
N ASP A 62 -0.28 14.69 24.64
CA ASP A 62 -0.55 14.51 26.08
C ASP A 62 0.75 14.60 26.91
#